data_AF-A0A1Q5SMT3-F1
#
_entry.id   AF-A0A1Q5SMT3-F1
#
_cell.length_a   1.000
_cell.length_b   1.000
_cell.length_c   1.000
_cell.angle_alpha   90.00
_cell.angle_beta   90.00
_cell.angle_gamma   90.00
#
_symmetry.space_group_name_H-M   'P 1'
#
loop_
_entity.id
_entity.type
_entity.pdbx_description
1 polymer ?
#
loop_
_entity_poly.entity_id
_entity_poly.type
_entity_poly.pdbx_seq_one_letter_code
_entity_poly.pdbx_strand_id
1 'polypeptide(L)'
;MLAMMFLAILLFPNVKAVGLVGVVTGLISAMTTTFPGGQLPNMIDKVITALVVFALVALIKTYSQTVIGASVLAAVGTVISGAVFLTAALLLVGLPGGATFSALFVTIVLPTAALNAVAMAIIYPIASSIFRRMNVTAHV
;
A
#
# COMPACT_ATOMS: atom_id res chain seq x y z
N MET A 1 -6.75 3.63 1.93
CA MET A 1 -6.49 2.23 2.32
C MET A 1 -5.02 1.84 2.28
N LEU A 2 -4.25 2.23 1.25
CA LEU A 2 -2.82 1.86 1.13
C LEU A 2 -1.93 2.30 2.30
N ALA A 3 -2.02 3.56 2.74
CA ALA A 3 -1.21 4.04 3.86
C ALA A 3 -1.41 3.21 5.15
N MET A 4 -2.65 2.80 5.45
CA MET A 4 -2.95 1.97 6.63
C MET A 4 -2.45 0.54 6.47
N MET A 5 -2.59 -0.02 5.27
CA MET A 5 -2.03 -1.34 4.94
C MET A 5 -0.51 -1.35 5.09
N PHE A 6 0.20 -0.33 4.59
CA PHE A 6 1.65 -0.22 4.74
C PHE A 6 2.07 -0.05 6.19
N LEU A 7 1.33 0.74 6.96
CA LEU A 7 1.57 0.89 8.39
C LEU A 7 1.43 -0.46 9.12
N ALA A 8 0.39 -1.24 8.81
CA ALA A 8 0.21 -2.57 9.39
C ALA A 8 1.37 -3.52 9.03
N ILE A 9 1.87 -3.48 7.78
CA ILE A 9 3.02 -4.27 7.34
C ILE A 9 4.30 -3.85 8.09
N LEU A 10 4.50 -2.55 8.30
CA LEU A 10 5.66 -2.01 9.02
C LEU A 10 5.66 -2.39 10.51
N LEU A 11 4.49 -2.37 11.15
CA LEU A 11 4.33 -2.71 12.56
C LEU A 11 4.32 -4.22 12.82
N PHE A 12 3.83 -5.00 11.85
CA PHE A 12 3.72 -6.46 11.94
C PHE A 12 4.28 -7.14 10.67
N PRO A 13 5.62 -7.13 10.49
CA PRO A 13 6.27 -7.73 9.34
C PRO A 13 6.32 -9.26 9.47
N ASN A 14 5.14 -9.90 9.50
CA ASN A 14 4.95 -11.34 9.54
C ASN A 14 4.14 -11.78 8.32
N VAL A 15 4.59 -12.80 7.59
CA VAL A 15 3.96 -13.25 6.34
C VAL A 15 2.47 -13.57 6.48
N LYS A 16 2.04 -14.13 7.62
CA LYS A 16 0.62 -14.44 7.88
C LYS A 16 -0.19 -13.16 8.09
N ALA A 17 0.35 -12.20 8.85
CA ALA A 17 -0.28 -10.91 9.09
C ALA A 17 -0.38 -10.11 7.79
N VAL A 18 0.70 -10.04 7.02
CA VAL A 18 0.75 -9.35 5.73
C VAL A 18 -0.22 -9.95 4.73
N GLY A 19 -0.26 -11.29 4.61
CA GLY A 19 -1.20 -11.97 3.72
C GLY A 19 -2.65 -11.66 4.07
N LEU A 20 -2.99 -11.70 5.37
CA LEU A 20 -4.32 -11.35 5.85
C LEU A 20 -4.66 -9.88 5.57
N VAL A 21 -3.76 -8.95 5.87
CA VAL A 21 -3.96 -7.52 5.60
C VAL A 21 -4.15 -7.27 4.11
N GLY A 22 -3.37 -7.93 3.23
CA GLY A 22 -3.50 -7.82 1.78
C GLY A 22 -4.87 -8.28 1.28
N VAL A 23 -5.33 -9.46 1.71
CA VAL A 23 -6.64 -10.01 1.34
C VAL A 23 -7.79 -9.14 1.85
N VAL A 24 -7.76 -8.77 3.13
CA VAL A 24 -8.83 -7.96 3.74
C VAL A 24 -8.87 -6.56 3.12
N THR A 25 -7.71 -5.95 2.90
CA THR A 25 -7.63 -4.64 2.22
C THR A 25 -8.11 -4.75 0.77
N GLY A 26 -7.81 -5.85 0.07
CA GLY A 26 -8.30 -6.14 -1.27
C GLY A 26 -9.83 -6.25 -1.32
N LEU A 27 -10.42 -7.02 -0.41
CA LEU A 27 -11.88 -7.15 -0.26
C LEU A 27 -12.55 -5.80 0.00
N ILE A 28 -12.08 -5.06 1.00
CA ILE A 28 -12.63 -3.74 1.33
C ILE A 28 -12.49 -2.80 0.14
N SER A 29 -11.31 -2.75 -0.49
CA SER A 29 -11.07 -1.86 -1.65
C SER A 29 -11.95 -2.24 -2.83
N ALA A 30 -12.19 -3.54 -3.07
CA ALA A 30 -13.10 -4.01 -4.11
C ALA A 30 -14.56 -3.61 -3.84
N MET A 31 -15.01 -3.67 -2.58
CA MET A 31 -16.36 -3.27 -2.18
C MET A 31 -16.58 -1.76 -2.28
N THR A 32 -15.55 -0.95 -2.00
CA THR A 32 -15.65 0.52 -1.97
C THR A 32 -15.13 1.20 -3.23
N THR A 33 -14.73 0.44 -4.26
CA THR A 33 -14.13 1.04 -5.46
C THR A 33 -15.18 1.79 -6.28
N THR A 34 -14.83 3.01 -6.70
CA THR A 34 -15.60 3.79 -7.68
C THR A 34 -15.05 3.61 -9.11
N PHE A 35 -13.95 2.88 -9.27
CA PHE A 35 -13.38 2.59 -10.57
C PHE A 35 -14.26 1.55 -11.29
N PRO A 36 -14.75 1.82 -12.53
CA PRO A 36 -15.59 0.87 -13.25
C PRO A 36 -14.88 -0.47 -13.45
N GLY A 37 -15.49 -1.57 -13.00
CA GLY A 37 -14.88 -2.91 -13.05
C GLY A 37 -13.68 -3.10 -12.10
N GLY A 38 -13.45 -2.19 -11.17
CA GLY A 38 -12.28 -2.17 -10.30
C GLY A 38 -12.22 -3.28 -9.25
N GLN A 39 -13.24 -4.13 -9.11
CA GLN A 39 -13.31 -5.13 -8.05
C GLN A 39 -12.19 -6.18 -8.16
N LEU A 40 -12.04 -6.82 -9.33
CA LEU A 40 -10.97 -7.79 -9.58
C LEU A 40 -9.57 -7.16 -9.57
N PRO A 41 -9.34 -6.01 -10.24
CA PRO A 41 -8.06 -5.31 -10.14
C PRO A 41 -7.66 -4.96 -8.71
N ASN A 42 -8.58 -4.52 -7.84
CA ASN A 42 -8.29 -4.25 -6.43
C ASN A 42 -7.89 -5.52 -5.67
N MET A 43 -8.56 -6.64 -5.92
CA MET A 43 -8.22 -7.91 -5.26
C MET A 43 -6.81 -8.36 -5.61
N ILE A 44 -6.46 -8.31 -6.89
CA ILE A 44 -5.14 -8.71 -7.41
C ILE A 44 -4.06 -7.76 -6.88
N ASP A 45 -4.28 -6.46 -7.03
CA ASP A 45 -3.32 -5.44 -6.61
C ASP A 45 -3.01 -5.54 -5.12
N LYS A 46 -4.00 -5.57 -4.22
CA LYS A 46 -3.70 -5.51 -2.79
C LYS A 46 -2.99 -6.76 -2.26
N VAL A 47 -3.28 -7.93 -2.82
CA VAL A 47 -2.54 -9.16 -2.48
C VAL A 47 -1.09 -9.07 -2.97
N ILE A 48 -0.87 -8.69 -4.23
CA ILE A 48 0.48 -8.57 -4.81
C ILE A 48 1.28 -7.49 -4.08
N THR A 49 0.71 -6.30 -3.92
CA THR A 49 1.33 -5.16 -3.27
C THR A 49 1.71 -5.47 -1.83
N ALA A 50 0.87 -6.19 -1.07
CA ALA A 50 1.19 -6.56 0.30
C ALA A 50 2.46 -7.40 0.37
N LEU A 51 2.59 -8.40 -0.50
CA LEU A 51 3.75 -9.27 -0.58
C LEU A 51 5.00 -8.53 -1.05
N VAL A 52 4.87 -7.67 -2.08
CA VAL A 52 5.99 -6.87 -2.59
C VAL A 52 6.48 -5.88 -1.54
N VAL A 53 5.58 -5.15 -0.88
CA VAL A 53 5.95 -4.19 0.17
C VAL A 53 6.56 -4.90 1.37
N PHE A 54 6.06 -6.08 1.74
CA PHE A 54 6.69 -6.88 2.78
C PHE A 54 8.11 -7.32 2.40
N ALA A 55 8.33 -7.74 1.16
CA ALA A 55 9.67 -8.05 0.66
C ALA A 55 10.59 -6.83 0.70
N LEU A 56 10.09 -5.65 0.33
CA LEU A 56 10.84 -4.39 0.45
C LEU A 56 11.19 -4.08 1.92
N VAL A 57 10.23 -4.19 2.84
CA VAL A 57 10.48 -3.99 4.28
C VAL A 57 11.54 -4.96 4.79
N ALA A 58 11.49 -6.23 4.37
CA ALA A 58 12.50 -7.22 4.76
C ALA A 58 13.90 -6.87 4.21
N LEU A 59 13.98 -6.34 2.99
CA LEU A 59 15.24 -5.95 2.36
C LEU A 59 15.89 -4.72 3.02
N ILE A 60 15.08 -3.72 3.39
CA ILE A 60 15.56 -2.45 3.98
C ILE A 60 15.20 -2.34 5.46
N LYS A 61 15.26 -3.44 6.22
CA LYS A 61 14.75 -3.57 7.59
C LYS A 61 15.08 -2.36 8.49
N THR A 62 16.36 -2.00 8.61
CA THR A 62 16.79 -0.90 9.49
C THR A 62 16.26 0.47 9.03
N TYR A 63 16.25 0.72 7.71
CA TYR A 63 15.80 1.98 7.16
C TYR A 63 14.26 2.11 7.23
N SER A 64 13.55 1.01 7.02
CA SER A 64 12.08 0.94 7.03
C SER A 64 11.46 1.35 8.37
N GLN A 65 12.23 1.24 9.47
CA GLN A 65 11.78 1.60 10.82
C GLN A 65 11.98 3.09 11.15
N THR A 66 12.47 3.90 10.21
CA THR A 66 12.58 5.36 10.34
C THR A 66 11.38 6.06 9.73
N VAL A 67 11.07 7.28 10.18
CA VAL A 67 9.99 8.10 9.58
C VAL A 67 10.22 8.30 8.08
N ILE A 68 11.45 8.62 7.68
CA ILE A 68 11.82 8.83 6.28
C ILE A 68 11.65 7.54 5.48
N GLY A 69 12.15 6.41 6.00
CA GLY A 69 12.03 5.12 5.33
C GLY A 69 10.58 4.66 5.19
N ALA A 70 9.75 4.85 6.21
CA ALA A 70 8.32 4.59 6.14
C ALA A 70 7.64 5.44 5.05
N SER A 71 7.95 6.75 4.98
CA SER A 71 7.42 7.64 3.95
C SER A 71 7.86 7.27 2.53
N VAL A 72 9.14 6.93 2.34
CA VAL A 72 9.66 6.48 1.04
C VAL A 72 9.01 5.16 0.64
N LEU A 73 8.89 4.22 1.58
CA LEU A 73 8.21 2.96 1.33
C LEU A 73 6.73 3.18 0.96
N ALA A 74 6.05 4.14 1.59
CA ALA A 74 4.68 4.48 1.25
C ALA A 74 4.57 5.08 -0.16
N ALA A 75 5.50 5.96 -0.57
CA ALA A 75 5.55 6.46 -1.95
C ALA A 75 5.78 5.33 -2.95
N VAL A 76 6.87 4.58 -2.78
CA VAL A 76 7.28 3.49 -3.69
C VAL A 76 6.21 2.40 -3.76
N GLY A 77 5.68 1.98 -2.61
CA GLY A 77 4.60 1.00 -2.54
C GLY A 77 3.33 1.48 -3.21
N THR A 78 3.00 2.79 -3.13
CA THR A 78 1.85 3.35 -3.84
C THR A 78 2.07 3.37 -5.35
N VAL A 79 3.29 3.69 -5.80
CA VAL A 79 3.64 3.65 -7.22
C VAL A 79 3.53 2.22 -7.77
N ILE A 80 4.08 1.24 -7.07
CA ILE A 80 3.98 -0.18 -7.42
C ILE A 80 2.52 -0.62 -7.45
N SER A 81 1.76 -0.32 -6.40
CA SER A 81 0.33 -0.67 -6.31
C SER A 81 -0.49 -0.04 -7.43
N GLY A 82 -0.25 1.25 -7.73
CA GLY A 82 -0.91 1.94 -8.82
C GLY A 82 -0.60 1.33 -10.18
N ALA A 83 0.66 0.93 -10.42
CA ALA A 83 1.04 0.21 -11.63
C ALA A 83 0.32 -1.15 -11.74
N VAL A 84 0.38 -1.97 -10.68
CA VAL A 84 -0.28 -3.28 -10.65
C VAL A 84 -1.79 -3.16 -10.86
N PHE A 85 -2.44 -2.23 -10.17
CA PHE A 85 -3.87 -1.95 -10.32
C PHE A 85 -4.22 -1.54 -11.75
N LEU A 86 -3.51 -0.56 -12.31
CA LEU A 86 -3.81 -0.06 -13.66
C LEU A 86 -3.53 -1.10 -14.74
N THR A 87 -2.48 -1.92 -14.59
CA THR A 87 -2.20 -3.02 -15.50
C THR A 87 -3.29 -4.09 -15.41
N ALA A 88 -3.70 -4.49 -14.20
CA ALA A 88 -4.79 -5.45 -14.03
C ALA A 88 -6.12 -4.91 -14.59
N ALA A 89 -6.43 -3.64 -14.34
CA ALA A 89 -7.61 -2.98 -14.89
C ALA A 89 -7.59 -2.96 -16.42
N LEU A 90 -6.47 -2.56 -17.02
CA LEU A 90 -6.30 -2.52 -18.47
C LEU A 90 -6.54 -3.89 -19.13
N LEU A 91 -6.03 -4.97 -18.53
CA LEU A 91 -6.14 -6.32 -19.11
C LEU A 91 -7.51 -6.98 -18.89
N LEU A 92 -8.18 -6.69 -17.77
CA LEU A 92 -9.39 -7.41 -17.37
C LEU A 92 -10.70 -6.69 -17.72
N VAL A 93 -10.74 -5.37 -17.56
CA VAL A 93 -11.98 -4.58 -17.65
C VAL A 93 -11.87 -3.35 -18.57
N GLY A 94 -10.65 -2.98 -18.96
CA GLY A 94 -10.36 -1.77 -19.72
C GLY A 94 -10.25 -0.53 -18.83
N LEU A 95 -9.69 0.55 -19.40
CA LEU A 95 -9.54 1.83 -18.72
C LEU A 95 -10.74 2.75 -19.01
N PRO A 96 -11.25 3.49 -18.01
CA PRO A 96 -12.42 4.33 -18.16
C PRO A 96 -12.16 5.49 -19.12
N GLY A 97 -13.19 5.86 -19.90
CA GLY A 97 -13.18 7.06 -20.74
C GLY A 97 -12.12 7.08 -21.84
N GLY A 98 -11.59 5.92 -22.24
CA GLY A 98 -10.49 5.85 -23.21
C GLY A 98 -9.16 6.40 -22.68
N ALA A 99 -9.04 6.59 -21.36
CA ALA A 99 -7.81 7.06 -20.74
C ALA A 99 -6.66 6.06 -20.98
N THR A 100 -5.46 6.60 -21.18
CA THR A 100 -4.26 5.77 -21.30
C THR A 100 -3.71 5.42 -19.92
N PHE A 101 -2.94 4.33 -19.85
CA PHE A 101 -2.22 3.96 -18.63
C PHE A 101 -1.35 5.12 -18.11
N SER A 102 -0.59 5.76 -19.00
CA SER A 102 0.30 6.86 -18.66
C SER A 102 -0.46 8.06 -18.09
N ALA A 103 -1.63 8.38 -18.65
CA ALA A 103 -2.47 9.47 -18.15
C ALA A 103 -2.91 9.21 -16.70
N LEU A 104 -3.48 8.04 -16.41
CA LEU A 104 -3.94 7.70 -15.04
C LEU A 104 -2.78 7.54 -14.07
N PHE A 105 -1.65 7.04 -14.53
CA PHE A 105 -0.46 6.89 -13.70
C PHE A 105 0.08 8.26 -13.25
N VAL A 106 0.23 9.21 -14.18
CA VAL A 106 0.76 10.55 -13.85
C VAL A 106 -0.26 11.37 -13.06
N THR A 107 -1.55 11.31 -13.40
CA THR A 107 -2.58 12.17 -12.80
C THR A 107 -3.16 11.65 -11.50
N ILE A 108 -3.10 10.32 -11.26
CA ILE A 108 -3.68 9.71 -10.07
C ILE A 108 -2.61 9.06 -9.22
N VAL A 109 -1.77 8.20 -9.79
CA VAL A 109 -0.82 7.38 -9.00
C VAL A 109 0.27 8.25 -8.37
N LEU A 110 0.92 9.13 -9.14
CA LEU A 110 1.99 9.98 -8.61
C LEU A 110 1.51 10.96 -7.52
N PRO A 111 0.39 11.69 -7.70
CA PRO A 111 -0.15 12.53 -6.62
C PRO A 111 -0.55 11.72 -5.40
N THR A 112 -1.17 10.56 -5.59
CA THR A 112 -1.54 9.66 -4.48
C THR A 112 -0.31 9.16 -3.73
N ALA A 113 0.79 8.85 -4.43
CA ALA A 113 2.03 8.44 -3.81
C ALA A 113 2.63 9.55 -2.94
N ALA A 114 2.63 10.80 -3.42
CA ALA A 114 3.07 11.95 -2.65
C ALA A 114 2.22 12.14 -1.38
N LEU A 115 0.89 12.09 -1.52
CA LEU A 115 -0.03 12.23 -0.38
C LEU A 115 0.14 11.10 0.64
N ASN A 116 0.31 9.86 0.19
CA ASN A 116 0.55 8.73 1.08
C ASN A 116 1.90 8.83 1.80
N ALA A 117 2.93 9.38 1.16
CA ALA A 117 4.23 9.60 1.79
C ALA A 117 4.15 10.66 2.91
N VAL A 118 3.44 11.76 2.66
CA VAL A 118 3.18 12.80 3.66
C VAL A 118 2.34 12.24 4.81
N ALA A 119 1.27 11.51 4.51
CA ALA A 119 0.44 10.87 5.53
C ALA A 119 1.27 9.90 6.39
N MET A 120 2.14 9.10 5.77
CA MET A 120 3.00 8.17 6.50
C MET A 120 4.04 8.91 7.38
N ALA A 121 4.56 10.06 6.93
CA ALA A 121 5.50 10.86 7.72
C ALA A 121 4.88 11.32 9.06
N ILE A 122 3.57 11.57 9.06
CA ILE A 122 2.82 12.01 10.23
C ILE A 122 2.39 10.79 11.07
N ILE A 123 1.83 9.77 10.43
CA ILE A 123 1.16 8.67 11.14
C ILE A 123 2.16 7.69 11.75
N TYR A 124 3.25 7.38 11.05
CA TYR A 124 4.25 6.42 11.52
C TYR A 124 4.86 6.75 12.90
N PRO A 125 5.34 7.97 13.18
CA PRO A 125 5.89 8.30 14.51
C PRO A 125 4.83 8.23 15.62
N ILE A 126 3.57 8.58 15.32
CA ILE A 126 2.46 8.52 16.27
C ILE A 126 2.18 7.04 16.62
N ALA A 127 1.99 6.21 15.59
CA ALA A 127 1.70 4.80 15.76
C ALA A 127 2.84 4.07 16.47
N SER A 128 4.08 4.26 16.06
CA SER A 128 5.25 3.61 16.69
C SER A 128 5.41 4.03 18.15
N SER A 129 5.14 5.29 18.50
CA SER A 129 5.17 5.78 19.89
C SER A 129 4.10 5.13 20.76
N ILE A 130 2.89 4.93 20.24
CA ILE A 130 1.81 4.24 20.94
C ILE A 130 2.18 2.77 21.14
N PHE A 131 2.63 2.09 20.08
CA PHE A 131 3.03 0.68 20.14
C PHE A 131 4.13 0.43 21.17
N ARG A 132 5.15 1.30 21.25
CA ARG A 132 6.21 1.19 22.25
C ARG A 132 5.72 1.30 23.69
N ARG A 133 4.62 2.02 23.93
CA ARG A 133 4.02 2.20 25.27
C ARG A 133 3.10 1.06 25.68
N MET A 134 2.52 0.34 24.72
CA MET A 134 1.53 -0.70 25.02
C MET A 134 2.14 -2.00 25.58
N ASN A 135 3.46 -2.09 25.74
CA ASN A 135 4.19 -3.29 26.20
C ASN A 135 3.79 -4.60 25.49
N VAL A 136 3.18 -4.47 24.31
CA VAL A 136 3.04 -5.56 23.34
C VAL A 136 4.47 -5.87 22.96
N THR A 137 4.89 -7.12 23.13
CA THR A 137 6.23 -7.62 22.82
C THR A 137 6.55 -7.35 21.34
N ALA A 138 6.98 -6.13 21.05
CA ALA A 138 7.34 -5.69 19.73
C ALA A 138 8.75 -6.20 19.50
N HIS A 139 8.90 -7.14 18.57
CA HIS A 139 10.19 -7.45 17.97
C HIS A 139 10.62 -6.26 17.09
N VAL A 140 10.91 -5.12 17.74
CA VAL A 140 11.59 -3.98 17.11
C VAL A 140 13.07 -4.30 17.02
#